data_AF-A0A1G1YXV5-F1
#
_entry.id   AF-A0A1G1YXV5-F1
#
_cell.length_a   1.000
_cell.length_b   1.000
_cell.length_c   1.000
_cell.angle_alpha   90.00
_cell.angle_beta   90.00
_cell.angle_gamma   90.00
#
_symmetry.space_group_name_H-M   'P 1'
#
loop_
_entity.id
_entity.type
_entity.pdbx_description
1 polymer ?
#
loop_
_entity_poly.entity_id
_entity_poly.type
_entity_poly.pdbx_seq_one_letter_code
_entity_poly.pdbx_strand_id
1 'polypeptide(L)'
;MGINVRRAEELKRQNGLLGKGGEYEISTLMLPYLDVILNEAKRVRESYERSHQDRVERVILAGGGANLLGIEKYAADQLQLPVIKADPFSPLVGYGQNLMPIVKDIGPIFSVALGLGIKILSSQ
;
A
#
# COMPACT_ATOMS: atom_id res chain seq x y z
N MET A 1 8.21 11.67 21.40
CA MET A 1 6.73 11.75 21.46
C MET A 1 6.08 11.00 22.63
N GLY A 2 6.75 10.14 23.41
CA GLY A 2 6.21 9.65 24.71
C GLY A 2 4.86 8.93 24.72
N ILE A 3 4.27 8.67 23.55
CA ILE A 3 2.98 7.99 23.39
C ILE A 3 3.16 6.48 23.30
N ASN A 4 2.13 5.73 23.69
CA ASN A 4 2.13 4.28 23.53
C ASN A 4 1.94 3.85 22.06
N VAL A 5 2.26 2.59 21.77
CA VAL A 5 2.23 2.03 20.41
C VAL A 5 0.84 2.10 19.78
N ARG A 6 -0.22 1.83 20.54
CA ARG A 6 -1.59 1.89 20.04
C ARG A 6 -1.93 3.29 19.56
N ARG A 7 -1.60 4.31 20.37
CA ARG A 7 -1.84 5.71 20.03
C ARG A 7 -1.01 6.15 18.83
N ALA A 8 0.22 5.70 18.72
CA ALA A 8 1.06 5.96 17.55
C ALA A 8 0.46 5.35 16.27
N GLU A 9 -0.05 4.12 16.34
CA GLU A 9 -0.70 3.45 15.20
C GLU A 9 -2.00 4.15 14.79
N GLU A 10 -2.80 4.61 15.76
CA GLU A 10 -4.01 5.41 15.49
C GLU A 10 -3.67 6.69 14.74
N LEU A 11 -2.68 7.46 15.22
CA LEU A 11 -2.24 8.70 14.55
C LEU A 11 -1.72 8.43 13.14
N LYS A 12 -0.97 7.34 12.96
CA LYS A 12 -0.50 6.91 11.64
C LYS A 12 -1.66 6.66 10.68
N ARG A 13 -2.69 5.94 11.13
CA ARG A 13 -3.87 5.60 10.31
C ARG A 13 -4.75 6.81 10.03
N GLN A 14 -4.93 7.69 11.01
CA GLN A 14 -5.77 8.88 10.89
C GLN A 14 -5.18 9.91 9.91
N ASN A 15 -3.87 10.14 10.00
CA ASN A 15 -3.26 11.29 9.33
C ASN A 15 -2.40 10.88 8.13
N GLY A 16 -1.78 9.69 8.18
CA GLY A 16 -0.84 9.23 7.16
C GLY A 16 0.20 10.30 6.80
N LEU A 17 0.39 10.53 5.51
CA LEU A 17 1.27 11.58 4.97
C LEU A 17 0.52 12.89 4.69
N LEU A 18 -0.78 12.96 4.99
CA LEU A 18 -1.67 14.06 4.62
C LEU A 18 -2.05 14.95 5.81
N GLY A 19 -1.44 14.76 6.99
CA GLY A 19 -1.70 15.61 8.15
C GLY A 19 -1.39 17.08 7.86
N LYS A 20 -2.19 17.98 8.45
CA LYS A 20 -2.10 19.43 8.25
C LYS A 20 -2.01 20.16 9.58
N GLY A 21 -1.56 21.41 9.56
CA GLY A 21 -1.45 22.23 10.77
C GLY A 21 -0.56 21.56 11.82
N GLY A 22 -1.04 21.44 13.06
CA GLY A 22 -0.31 20.80 14.16
C GLY A 22 0.00 19.30 13.95
N GLU A 23 -0.64 18.64 12.99
CA GLU A 23 -0.40 17.22 12.68
C GLU A 23 0.59 17.00 11.52
N TYR A 24 1.03 18.10 10.89
CA TYR A 24 1.99 18.05 9.79
C TYR A 24 3.31 17.43 10.24
N GLU A 25 3.81 17.85 11.41
CA GLU A 25 5.05 17.29 11.98
C GLU A 25 4.96 15.78 12.17
N ILE A 26 3.81 15.26 12.60
CA ILE A 26 3.62 13.81 12.80
C ILE A 26 3.70 13.06 11.47
N SER A 27 3.14 13.65 10.41
CA SER A 27 3.10 13.05 9.07
C SER A 27 4.50 12.96 8.45
N THR A 28 5.38 13.93 8.72
CA THR A 28 6.74 13.95 8.18
C THR A 28 7.70 12.97 8.88
N LEU A 29 7.39 12.54 10.11
CA LEU A 29 8.22 11.57 10.85
C LEU A 29 8.35 10.22 10.14
N MET A 30 7.41 9.86 9.28
CA MET A 30 7.41 8.59 8.56
C MET A 30 8.27 8.61 7.30
N LEU A 31 8.56 9.79 6.73
CA LEU A 31 9.21 9.92 5.43
C LEU A 31 10.57 9.21 5.37
N PRO A 32 11.48 9.32 6.37
CA PRO A 32 12.77 8.63 6.30
C PRO A 32 12.63 7.11 6.23
N TYR A 33 11.62 6.54 6.90
CA TYR A 33 11.36 5.10 6.86
C TYR A 33 10.78 4.67 5.51
N LEU A 34 9.88 5.48 4.95
CA LEU A 34 9.33 5.24 3.62
C LEU A 34 10.41 5.35 2.54
N ASP A 35 11.33 6.30 2.66
CA ASP A 35 12.44 6.48 1.72
C ASP A 35 13.34 5.25 1.68
N VAL A 36 13.65 4.66 2.84
CA VAL A 36 14.41 3.41 2.90
C VAL A 36 13.66 2.29 2.17
N ILE A 37 12.37 2.10 2.46
CA ILE A 37 11.55 1.05 1.82
C ILE A 37 11.47 1.24 0.30
N LEU A 38 11.21 2.47 -0.15
CA LEU A 38 11.06 2.79 -1.57
C LEU A 38 12.39 2.71 -2.31
N ASN A 39 13.52 3.04 -1.67
CA ASN A 39 14.84 2.86 -2.24
C ASN A 39 15.18 1.38 -2.43
N GLU A 40 14.80 0.49 -1.50
CA GLU A 40 14.96 -0.95 -1.72
C GLU A 40 14.05 -1.46 -2.86
N ALA A 41 12.80 -0.99 -2.92
CA ALA A 41 11.91 -1.32 -4.03
C ALA A 41 12.50 -0.87 -5.39
N LYS A 42 13.10 0.32 -5.44
CA LYS A 42 13.81 0.85 -6.62
C LYS A 42 14.98 -0.04 -7.03
N ARG A 43 15.80 -0.49 -6.07
CA ARG A 43 16.91 -1.41 -6.34
C ARG A 43 16.44 -2.75 -6.88
N VAL A 44 15.38 -3.32 -6.31
CA VAL A 44 14.78 -4.57 -6.80
C VAL A 44 14.27 -4.40 -8.22
N ARG A 45 13.56 -3.30 -8.52
CA ARG A 45 13.13 -2.96 -9.87
C ARG A 45 14.32 -2.91 -10.83
N GLU A 46 15.33 -2.11 -10.52
CA GLU A 46 16.50 -1.94 -11.40
C GLU A 46 17.24 -3.27 -11.66
N SER A 47 17.31 -4.14 -10.65
CA SER A 47 17.87 -5.48 -10.80
C SER A 47 17.02 -6.37 -11.72
N TYR A 48 15.69 -6.32 -11.59
CA TYR A 48 14.76 -7.06 -12.45
C TYR A 48 14.86 -6.59 -13.90
N GLU A 49 14.80 -5.28 -14.14
CA GLU A 49 14.82 -4.71 -15.50
C GLU A 49 16.14 -4.98 -16.21
N ARG A 50 17.27 -4.94 -15.50
CA ARG A 50 18.58 -5.29 -16.06
C ARG A 50 18.69 -6.77 -16.42
N SER A 51 18.12 -7.66 -15.61
CA SER A 51 18.24 -9.11 -15.80
C SER A 51 17.30 -9.66 -16.88
N HIS A 52 16.11 -9.07 -17.02
CA HIS A 52 15.09 -9.56 -17.95
C HIS A 52 14.96 -8.71 -19.23
N GLN A 53 15.67 -7.57 -19.29
CA GLN A 53 15.56 -6.57 -20.38
C GLN A 53 14.12 -6.08 -20.62
N ASP A 54 13.28 -6.16 -19.58
CA ASP A 54 11.89 -5.75 -19.59
C ASP A 54 11.68 -4.61 -18.60
N ARG A 55 10.72 -3.72 -18.85
CA ARG A 55 10.48 -2.54 -18.02
C ARG A 55 9.27 -2.74 -17.12
N VAL A 56 9.39 -2.32 -15.87
CA VAL A 56 8.27 -2.33 -14.93
C VAL A 56 7.33 -1.18 -15.28
N GLU A 57 6.12 -1.51 -15.72
CA GLU A 57 5.10 -0.52 -16.12
C GLU A 57 4.52 0.24 -14.93
N ARG A 58 4.32 -0.45 -13.79
CA ARG A 58 3.66 0.11 -12.61
C ARG A 58 4.00 -0.67 -11.34
N VAL A 59 3.75 -0.04 -10.20
CA VAL A 59 3.85 -0.65 -8.87
C VAL A 59 2.46 -0.77 -8.26
N ILE A 60 2.19 -1.92 -7.65
CA ILE A 60 0.93 -2.18 -6.95
C ILE A 60 1.23 -2.31 -5.45
N LEU A 61 0.66 -1.42 -4.63
CA LEU A 61 0.83 -1.44 -3.18
C LEU A 61 -0.19 -2.40 -2.54
N ALA A 62 0.30 -3.37 -1.78
CA ALA A 62 -0.51 -4.33 -1.03
C ALA A 62 -0.15 -4.31 0.47
N GLY A 63 -0.95 -5.00 1.29
CA GLY A 63 -0.81 -5.06 2.74
C GLY A 63 -1.34 -3.82 3.47
N GLY A 64 -1.19 -3.81 4.80
CA GLY A 64 -1.72 -2.71 5.64
C GLY A 64 -1.07 -1.35 5.38
N GLY A 65 0.19 -1.32 4.94
CA GLY A 65 0.90 -0.09 4.59
C GLY A 65 0.32 0.64 3.38
N ALA A 66 -0.35 -0.08 2.47
CA ALA A 66 -1.02 0.51 1.31
C ALA A 66 -2.20 1.44 1.70
N ASN A 67 -2.68 1.36 2.95
CA ASN A 67 -3.72 2.25 3.47
C ASN A 67 -3.18 3.53 4.12
N LEU A 68 -1.86 3.72 4.15
CA LEU A 68 -1.29 4.97 4.63
C LEU A 68 -1.74 6.12 3.73
N LEU A 69 -2.44 7.11 4.28
CA LEU A 69 -2.99 8.21 3.48
C LEU A 69 -1.87 8.94 2.74
N GLY A 70 -2.02 9.14 1.43
CA GLY A 70 -1.03 9.82 0.59
C GLY A 70 0.14 8.95 0.08
N ILE A 71 0.22 7.68 0.46
CA ILE A 71 1.35 6.81 0.08
C ILE A 71 1.47 6.58 -1.42
N GLU A 72 0.36 6.44 -2.15
CA GLU A 72 0.37 6.20 -3.60
C GLU A 72 1.07 7.34 -4.33
N LYS A 73 0.70 8.58 -4.00
CA LYS A 73 1.34 9.78 -4.58
C LYS A 73 2.81 9.85 -4.19
N TYR A 74 3.11 9.68 -2.90
CA TYR A 74 4.49 9.74 -2.41
C TYR A 74 5.39 8.71 -3.10
N ALA A 75 4.93 7.45 -3.17
CA ALA A 75 5.65 6.38 -3.83
C ALA A 75 5.79 6.63 -5.35
N ALA A 76 4.77 7.17 -6.01
CA ALA A 76 4.84 7.51 -7.43
C ALA A 76 5.91 8.58 -7.70
N ASP A 77 5.96 9.62 -6.86
CA ASP A 77 6.96 10.69 -6.95
C ASP A 77 8.37 10.14 -6.70
N GLN A 78 8.56 9.25 -5.72
CA GLN A 78 9.88 8.67 -5.40
C GLN A 78 10.36 7.65 -6.45
N LEU A 79 9.44 6.82 -6.96
CA LEU A 79 9.77 5.74 -7.90
C LEU A 79 9.76 6.19 -9.36
N GLN A 80 9.15 7.35 -9.65
CA GLN A 80 8.94 7.88 -11.00
C GLN A 80 8.19 6.87 -11.90
N LEU A 81 7.17 6.23 -11.33
CA LEU A 81 6.33 5.24 -11.98
C LEU A 81 4.88 5.36 -11.50
N PRO A 82 3.89 4.92 -12.29
CA PRO A 82 2.53 4.75 -11.83
C PRO A 82 2.49 3.82 -10.60
N VAL A 83 1.88 4.30 -9.52
CA VAL A 83 1.64 3.51 -8.31
C VAL A 83 0.14 3.46 -8.06
N ILE A 84 -0.38 2.25 -7.87
CA ILE A 84 -1.79 2.03 -7.55
C ILE A 84 -1.92 1.16 -6.30
N LYS A 85 -3.01 1.34 -5.57
CA LYS A 85 -3.42 0.44 -4.50
C LYS A 85 -4.01 -0.86 -5.06
N ALA A 86 -3.66 -1.99 -4.43
CA ALA A 86 -4.25 -3.28 -4.77
C ALA A 86 -5.77 -3.30 -4.50
N ASP A 87 -6.53 -3.74 -5.49
CA ASP A 87 -7.96 -4.02 -5.36
C ASP A 87 -8.22 -5.50 -5.68
N PRO A 88 -7.95 -6.42 -4.74
CA PRO A 88 -8.09 -7.86 -5.00
C PRO A 88 -9.53 -8.36 -4.98
N PHE A 89 -10.49 -7.54 -4.54
CA PHE A 89 -11.90 -7.92 -4.56
C PHE A 89 -12.53 -7.70 -5.95
N SER A 90 -12.06 -6.70 -6.70
CA SER A 90 -12.56 -6.39 -8.03
C SER A 90 -11.79 -7.12 -9.13
N PRO A 91 -12.42 -7.70 -10.17
CA PRO A 91 -13.85 -8.05 -10.32
C PRO A 91 -14.16 -9.51 -9.95
N LEU A 92 -13.17 -10.27 -9.45
CA LEU A 92 -13.26 -11.73 -9.33
C LEU A 92 -13.97 -12.23 -8.06
N VAL A 93 -14.22 -11.34 -7.09
CA VAL A 93 -14.77 -11.72 -5.77
C VAL A 93 -16.12 -11.06 -5.57
N GLY A 94 -17.19 -11.86 -5.55
CA GLY A 94 -18.52 -11.40 -5.17
C GLY A 94 -18.63 -11.19 -3.66
N TYR A 95 -19.16 -10.05 -3.23
CA TYR A 95 -19.47 -9.76 -1.83
C TYR A 95 -20.78 -8.97 -1.71
N GLY A 96 -21.44 -9.08 -0.55
CA GLY A 96 -22.70 -8.37 -0.31
C GLY A 96 -22.51 -6.85 -0.29
N GLN A 97 -23.49 -6.08 -0.77
CA GLN A 97 -23.42 -4.62 -0.88
C GLN A 97 -23.08 -3.93 0.46
N ASN A 98 -23.51 -4.52 1.57
CA ASN A 98 -23.24 -4.09 2.94
C ASN A 98 -21.74 -4.03 3.28
N LEU A 99 -20.87 -4.76 2.55
CA LEU A 99 -19.42 -4.75 2.74
C LEU A 99 -18.70 -3.69 1.89
N MET A 100 -19.36 -3.08 0.90
CA MET A 100 -18.77 -2.05 0.05
C MET A 100 -18.01 -0.94 0.80
N PRO A 101 -18.49 -0.43 1.96
CA PRO A 101 -17.80 0.64 2.67
C PRO A 101 -16.42 0.23 3.19
N ILE A 102 -16.24 -1.04 3.57
CA ILE A 102 -15.00 -1.52 4.22
C ILE A 102 -14.05 -2.19 3.23
N VAL A 103 -14.55 -2.66 2.09
CA VAL A 103 -13.78 -3.44 1.09
C VAL A 103 -12.56 -2.70 0.59
N LYS A 104 -12.63 -1.37 0.41
CA LYS A 104 -11.48 -0.56 -0.02
C LYS A 104 -10.33 -0.58 0.98
N ASP A 105 -10.63 -0.66 2.27
CA ASP A 105 -9.63 -0.66 3.34
C ASP A 105 -9.09 -2.06 3.58
N ILE A 106 -9.95 -3.08 3.56
CA ILE A 106 -9.51 -4.46 3.79
C ILE A 106 -8.88 -5.08 2.53
N GLY A 107 -9.17 -4.56 1.33
CA GLY A 107 -8.69 -5.06 0.04
C GLY A 107 -7.19 -5.37 0.04
N PRO A 108 -6.32 -4.37 0.13
CA PRO A 108 -4.87 -4.58 0.14
C PRO A 108 -4.39 -5.55 1.22
N ILE A 109 -5.05 -5.59 2.37
CA ILE A 109 -4.69 -6.47 3.49
C ILE A 109 -5.02 -7.93 3.17
N PHE A 110 -6.12 -8.16 2.45
CA PHE A 110 -6.62 -9.49 2.10
C PHE A 110 -6.05 -10.04 0.79
N SER A 111 -5.16 -9.33 0.10
CA SER A 111 -4.58 -9.76 -1.19
C SER A 111 -4.05 -11.20 -1.17
N VAL A 112 -3.36 -11.60 -0.09
CA VAL A 112 -2.82 -12.97 0.05
C VAL A 112 -3.93 -14.00 0.26
N ALA A 113 -4.85 -13.73 1.20
CA ALA A 113 -5.94 -14.66 1.52
C ALA A 113 -6.88 -14.89 0.33
N LEU A 114 -7.21 -13.83 -0.40
CA LEU A 114 -8.03 -13.91 -1.61
C LEU A 114 -7.31 -14.66 -2.73
N GLY A 115 -6.01 -14.41 -2.94
CA GLY A 115 -5.22 -15.15 -3.93
C GLY A 115 -5.22 -16.66 -3.68
N LEU A 116 -5.11 -17.08 -2.43
CA LEU A 116 -5.22 -18.49 -2.05
C LEU A 116 -6.63 -19.06 -2.32
N GLY A 117 -7.67 -18.32 -1.94
CA GLY A 117 -9.06 -18.72 -2.17
C GLY A 117 -9.40 -18.89 -3.66
N ILE A 118 -9.01 -17.92 -4.49
CA ILE A 118 -9.22 -17.94 -5.94
C ILE A 118 -8.52 -19.15 -6.57
N LYS A 119 -7.28 -19.44 -6.17
CA LYS A 119 -6.53 -20.59 -6.68
C LYS A 119 -7.28 -21.91 -6.45
N ILE A 120 -7.83 -22.09 -5.24
CA ILE A 120 -8.59 -23.30 -4.88
C ILE A 120 -9.84 -23.41 -5.76
N LEU A 121 -10.57 -22.31 -5.93
CA LEU A 121 -11.79 -22.29 -6.76
C LEU A 121 -11.49 -22.54 -8.24
N SER A 122 -10.37 -22.05 -8.77
CA SER A 122 -9.99 -22.27 -10.17
C SER A 122 -9.45 -23.68 -10.48
N SER A 123 -9.18 -24.48 -9.44
CA SER A 123 -8.64 -25.85 -9.59
C SER A 123 -9.71 -26.94 -9.50
N GLN A 124 -10.99 -26.56 -9.36
CA GLN A 124 -12.16 -27.44 -9.45
C GLN A 124 -12.80 -27.30 -10.83
#